data_AF-A0A0C4YHR6-F1
#
_entry.id   AF-A0A0C4YHR6-F1
#
_cell.length_a   1.000
_cell.length_b   1.000
_cell.length_c   1.000
_cell.angle_alpha   90.00
_cell.angle_beta   90.00
_cell.angle_gamma   90.00
#
_symmetry.space_group_name_H-M   'P 1'
#
loop_
_entity.id
_entity.type
_entity.pdbx_description
1 polymer ?
#
loop_
_entity_poly.entity_id
_entity_poly.type
_entity_poly.pdbx_seq_one_letter_code
_entity_poly.pdbx_strand_id
1 'polypeptide(L)'
;MSTPFAELLPRSAGSSAIRVWLKSSAYTKRLLLGADDADPWGSAAGFLAYFSQAHGLLKPDVAVIEVGDLFEAWSRREGGLEARLGSRRRPATALRKLLEPAAPKAVLAEVVEAVLAHLRGQTPLVLAMPSPRAWLMHANRLAGGADEDLDPDAIEDAAMYVADLIRSVSTFPISGLLLEEQTDDRDLGTAFVEPYRSVINVARHYRWSVALRLPAFTQVPAEAMAGLDAVIAEAGSYDGSLPFGSDISAAFAAGQTIAPPPTGQFQFVEIAPGLRPEAVLEMLVRLRALSA
;
A
#
# COMPACT_ATOMS: atom_id res chain seq x y z
N MET A 1 -19.21 -6.49 16.54
CA MET A 1 -17.85 -5.90 16.57
C MET A 1 -17.06 -6.55 15.45
N SER A 2 -16.37 -5.77 14.61
CA SER A 2 -15.56 -6.33 13.51
C SER A 2 -14.31 -6.99 14.08
N THR A 3 -13.90 -8.12 13.53
CA THR A 3 -12.63 -8.79 13.86
C THR A 3 -11.46 -7.86 13.50
N PRO A 4 -10.47 -7.63 14.40
CA PRO A 4 -9.27 -6.87 14.08
C PRO A 4 -8.51 -7.45 12.88
N PHE A 5 -7.99 -6.61 11.98
CA PHE A 5 -7.26 -7.07 10.80
C PHE A 5 -6.07 -7.98 11.14
N ALA A 6 -5.37 -7.66 12.23
CA ALA A 6 -4.26 -8.44 12.74
C ALA A 6 -4.64 -9.90 13.06
N GLU A 7 -5.90 -10.17 13.40
CA GLU A 7 -6.45 -11.52 13.63
C GLU A 7 -6.93 -12.20 12.34
N LEU A 8 -7.17 -11.43 11.28
CA LEU A 8 -7.45 -11.97 9.95
C LEU A 8 -6.17 -12.46 9.26
N LEU A 9 -5.02 -11.91 9.63
CA LEU A 9 -3.70 -12.34 9.15
C LEU A 9 -3.30 -13.71 9.73
N PRO A 10 -2.60 -14.55 8.97
CA PRO A 10 -2.17 -15.86 9.44
C PRO A 10 -1.07 -15.75 10.51
N ARG A 11 -1.34 -16.23 11.73
CA ARG A 11 -0.39 -16.20 12.87
C ARG A 11 0.11 -17.58 13.32
N SER A 12 -0.68 -18.64 13.12
CA SER A 12 -0.34 -20.03 13.43
C SER A 12 -1.37 -20.98 12.78
N ALA A 13 -1.23 -22.30 12.93
CA ALA A 13 -2.12 -23.31 12.34
C ALA A 13 -3.59 -23.08 12.78
N GLY A 14 -4.37 -22.47 11.88
CA GLY A 14 -5.79 -22.12 12.01
C GLY A 14 -6.28 -21.47 10.72
N SER A 15 -7.60 -21.38 10.52
CA SER A 15 -8.16 -20.74 9.32
C SER A 15 -7.95 -19.23 9.37
N SER A 16 -7.03 -18.69 8.58
CA SER A 16 -6.93 -17.25 8.31
C SER A 16 -7.92 -16.86 7.22
N ALA A 17 -8.55 -15.69 7.36
CA ALA A 17 -9.46 -15.15 6.36
C ALA A 17 -8.70 -14.55 5.16
N ILE A 18 -7.44 -14.13 5.34
CA ILE A 18 -6.62 -13.51 4.30
C ILE A 18 -5.64 -14.55 3.77
N ARG A 19 -5.88 -15.01 2.56
CA ARG A 19 -5.06 -16.02 1.89
C ARG A 19 -4.31 -15.42 0.72
N VAL A 20 -4.99 -14.54 -0.02
CA VAL A 20 -4.44 -13.79 -1.15
C VAL A 20 -4.73 -12.30 -0.98
N TRP A 21 -3.68 -11.51 -0.77
CA TRP A 21 -3.74 -10.05 -0.80
C TRP A 21 -3.37 -9.57 -2.21
N LEU A 22 -4.34 -8.95 -2.90
CA LEU A 22 -4.15 -8.40 -4.25
C LEU A 22 -3.95 -6.88 -4.22
N LYS A 23 -2.85 -6.40 -4.79
CA LYS A 23 -2.73 -5.04 -5.35
C LYS A 23 -3.03 -5.09 -6.83
N SER A 24 -4.07 -4.38 -7.26
CA SER A 24 -4.59 -4.50 -8.62
C SER A 24 -4.87 -3.18 -9.32
N SER A 25 -4.61 -2.04 -8.65
CA SER A 25 -4.98 -0.71 -9.13
C SER A 25 -4.43 -0.40 -10.52
N ALA A 26 -3.13 -0.61 -10.77
CA ALA A 26 -2.51 -0.37 -12.07
C ALA A 26 -3.18 -1.20 -13.17
N TYR A 27 -3.41 -2.48 -12.88
CA TYR A 27 -4.10 -3.40 -13.77
C TYR A 27 -5.56 -3.02 -14.05
N THR A 28 -6.34 -2.73 -13.01
CA THR A 28 -7.76 -2.42 -13.18
C THR A 28 -7.99 -1.03 -13.76
N LYS A 29 -7.10 -0.06 -13.53
CA LYS A 29 -7.12 1.23 -14.24
C LYS A 29 -6.96 1.03 -15.74
N ARG A 30 -5.93 0.31 -16.17
CA ARG A 30 -5.74 0.01 -17.60
C ARG A 30 -6.92 -0.76 -18.18
N LEU A 31 -7.38 -1.80 -17.50
CA LEU A 31 -8.43 -2.67 -18.00
C LEU A 31 -9.78 -1.97 -18.11
N LEU A 32 -10.18 -1.22 -17.08
CA LEU A 32 -11.53 -0.67 -16.95
C LEU A 32 -11.65 0.77 -17.44
N LEU A 33 -10.56 1.54 -17.37
CA LEU A 33 -10.52 2.95 -17.76
C LEU A 33 -9.71 3.18 -19.05
N GLY A 34 -9.05 2.14 -19.57
CA GLY A 34 -8.38 2.14 -20.88
C GLY A 34 -6.96 2.70 -20.91
N ALA A 35 -6.42 3.18 -19.79
CA ALA A 35 -5.07 3.73 -19.70
C ALA A 35 -4.43 3.50 -18.32
N ASP A 36 -3.09 3.38 -18.30
CA ASP A 36 -2.33 3.15 -17.07
C ASP A 36 -2.37 4.38 -16.14
N ASP A 37 -2.44 5.60 -16.72
CA ASP A 37 -2.47 6.89 -16.03
C ASP A 37 -3.88 7.45 -15.80
N ALA A 38 -4.90 6.64 -16.12
CA ALA A 38 -6.30 7.00 -15.93
C ALA A 38 -6.55 7.45 -14.48
N ASP A 39 -7.34 8.51 -14.33
CA ASP A 39 -7.57 9.18 -13.06
C ASP A 39 -8.98 8.87 -12.51
N PRO A 40 -9.15 7.84 -11.66
CA PRO A 40 -10.43 7.57 -11.03
C PRO A 40 -10.77 8.59 -9.91
N TRP A 41 -9.84 9.47 -9.54
CA TRP A 41 -9.95 10.33 -8.35
C TRP A 41 -10.65 11.67 -8.59
N GLY A 42 -11.19 11.88 -9.80
CA GLY A 42 -11.92 13.12 -10.13
C GLY A 42 -13.17 13.36 -9.26
N SER A 43 -13.78 12.30 -8.72
CA SER A 43 -14.86 12.37 -7.73
C SER A 43 -15.01 11.06 -6.97
N ALA A 44 -15.58 11.08 -5.77
CA ALA A 44 -15.84 9.86 -5.00
C ALA A 44 -16.81 8.90 -5.72
N ALA A 45 -17.81 9.43 -6.44
CA ALA A 45 -18.73 8.62 -7.22
C ALA A 45 -18.03 7.90 -8.40
N GLY A 46 -17.15 8.62 -9.11
CA GLY A 46 -16.33 8.04 -10.19
C GLY A 46 -15.40 6.96 -9.66
N PHE A 47 -14.71 7.23 -8.55
CA PHE A 47 -13.86 6.24 -7.89
C PHE A 47 -14.64 5.01 -7.46
N LEU A 48 -15.82 5.18 -6.84
CA LEU A 48 -16.65 4.05 -6.40
C LEU A 48 -17.14 3.19 -7.58
N ALA A 49 -17.52 3.81 -8.70
CA ALA A 49 -17.93 3.09 -9.90
C ALA A 49 -16.79 2.23 -10.48
N TYR A 50 -15.57 2.76 -10.50
CA TYR A 50 -14.36 2.01 -10.84
C TYR A 50 -14.07 0.89 -9.83
N PHE A 51 -14.05 1.24 -8.53
CA PHE A 51 -13.70 0.34 -7.45
C PHE A 51 -14.65 -0.86 -7.39
N SER A 52 -15.96 -0.64 -7.49
CA SER A 52 -16.96 -1.72 -7.44
C SER A 52 -16.84 -2.71 -8.60
N GLN A 53 -16.49 -2.24 -9.80
CA GLN A 53 -16.21 -3.10 -10.95
C GLN A 53 -14.93 -3.93 -10.72
N ALA A 54 -13.84 -3.28 -10.31
CA ALA A 54 -12.57 -3.96 -9.99
C ALA A 54 -12.75 -5.01 -8.88
N HIS A 55 -13.46 -4.64 -7.81
CA HIS A 55 -13.74 -5.49 -6.67
C HIS A 55 -14.63 -6.68 -7.05
N GLY A 56 -15.67 -6.46 -7.88
CA GLY A 56 -16.54 -7.53 -8.37
C GLY A 56 -15.84 -8.51 -9.32
N LEU A 57 -14.91 -8.01 -10.14
CA LEU A 57 -14.10 -8.81 -11.06
C LEU A 57 -13.10 -9.70 -10.29
N LEU A 58 -12.33 -9.09 -9.38
CA LEU A 58 -11.20 -9.75 -8.75
C LEU A 58 -11.53 -10.41 -7.42
N LYS A 59 -12.60 -9.99 -6.71
CA LYS A 59 -13.05 -10.53 -5.41
C LYS A 59 -11.90 -10.70 -4.39
N PRO A 60 -11.11 -9.66 -4.11
CA PRO A 60 -9.93 -9.79 -3.25
C PRO A 60 -10.32 -10.05 -1.79
N ASP A 61 -9.45 -10.75 -1.04
CA ASP A 61 -9.64 -10.97 0.40
C ASP A 61 -9.43 -9.67 1.20
N VAL A 62 -8.73 -8.69 0.61
CA VAL A 62 -8.44 -7.36 1.16
C VAL A 62 -8.78 -6.30 0.12
N ALA A 63 -9.58 -5.30 0.50
CA ALA A 63 -9.82 -4.12 -0.32
C ALA A 63 -8.67 -3.13 -0.14
N VAL A 64 -8.12 -2.61 -1.24
CA VAL A 64 -6.98 -1.69 -1.21
C VAL A 64 -7.34 -0.36 -1.88
N ILE A 65 -7.00 0.75 -1.22
CA ILE A 65 -7.03 2.10 -1.79
C ILE A 65 -5.60 2.63 -1.85
N GLU A 66 -5.12 2.96 -3.06
CA GLU A 66 -3.77 3.50 -3.30
C GLU A 66 -3.74 5.01 -3.00
N VAL A 67 -3.39 5.39 -1.77
CA VAL A 67 -3.35 6.81 -1.37
C VAL A 67 -2.25 7.57 -2.13
N GLY A 68 -1.17 6.88 -2.51
CA GLY A 68 -0.12 7.42 -3.38
C GLY A 68 -0.68 8.00 -4.69
N ASP A 69 -1.45 7.18 -5.40
CA ASP A 69 -2.08 7.50 -6.69
C ASP A 69 -2.96 8.75 -6.61
N LEU A 70 -3.69 8.94 -5.51
CA LEU A 70 -4.55 10.12 -5.32
C LEU A 70 -3.73 11.41 -5.31
N PHE A 71 -2.65 11.45 -4.54
CA PHE A 71 -1.82 12.66 -4.42
C PHE A 71 -1.05 12.93 -5.70
N GLU A 72 -0.63 11.89 -6.42
CA GLU A 72 -0.01 12.04 -7.73
C GLU A 72 -1.01 12.61 -8.76
N ALA A 73 -2.20 12.02 -8.86
CA ALA A 73 -3.25 12.49 -9.77
C ALA A 73 -3.66 13.93 -9.45
N TRP A 74 -3.85 14.25 -8.16
CA TRP A 74 -4.13 15.62 -7.73
C TRP A 74 -3.00 16.58 -8.08
N SER A 75 -1.74 16.22 -7.79
CA SER A 75 -0.58 17.05 -8.13
C SER A 75 -0.47 17.31 -9.63
N ARG A 76 -0.74 16.31 -10.48
CA ARG A 76 -0.78 16.47 -11.95
C ARG A 76 -1.86 17.47 -12.39
N ARG A 77 -3.08 17.39 -11.82
CA ARG A 77 -4.17 18.34 -12.13
C ARG A 77 -3.85 19.77 -11.74
N GLU A 78 -3.09 19.97 -10.67
CA GLU A 78 -2.67 21.29 -10.18
C GLU A 78 -1.37 21.83 -10.84
N GLY A 79 -0.93 21.24 -11.96
CA GLY A 79 0.24 21.71 -12.70
C GLY A 79 1.59 21.19 -12.17
N GLY A 80 1.57 20.18 -11.30
CA GLY A 80 2.76 19.52 -10.75
C GLY A 80 3.21 20.08 -9.40
N LEU A 81 4.09 19.34 -8.72
CA LEU A 81 4.66 19.76 -7.44
C LEU A 81 5.76 20.81 -7.64
N GLU A 82 6.60 20.64 -8.67
CA GLU A 82 7.65 21.57 -9.04
C GLU A 82 7.14 23.01 -9.23
N ALA A 83 6.02 23.21 -9.92
CA ALA A 83 5.43 24.53 -10.16
C ALA A 83 5.00 25.23 -8.85
N ARG A 84 4.69 24.46 -7.81
CA ARG A 84 4.28 24.94 -6.48
C ARG A 84 5.48 25.18 -5.55
N LEU A 85 6.69 24.81 -5.97
CA LEU A 85 7.91 24.90 -5.19
C LEU A 85 8.87 25.97 -5.73
N GLY A 86 9.38 26.81 -4.84
CA GLY A 86 10.43 27.79 -5.13
C GLY A 86 11.82 27.15 -5.37
N SER A 87 12.85 28.00 -5.49
CA SER A 87 14.20 27.63 -5.92
C SER A 87 15.06 26.85 -4.91
N ARG A 88 14.65 26.73 -3.63
CA ARG A 88 15.39 25.97 -2.60
C ARG A 88 14.50 24.86 -2.04
N ARG A 89 14.82 23.60 -2.37
CA ARG A 89 13.93 22.45 -2.16
C ARG A 89 14.60 21.45 -1.21
N ARG A 90 14.15 21.41 0.04
CA ARG A 90 14.46 20.30 0.95
C ARG A 90 13.43 19.19 0.72
N PRO A 91 13.83 17.90 0.69
CA PRO A 91 12.89 16.79 0.49
C PRO A 91 11.68 16.85 1.42
N ALA A 92 11.88 17.12 2.72
CA ALA A 92 10.79 17.22 3.69
C ALA A 92 9.82 18.38 3.39
N THR A 93 10.33 19.48 2.84
CA THR A 93 9.48 20.60 2.40
C THR A 93 8.66 20.24 1.17
N ALA A 94 9.24 19.52 0.21
CA ALA A 94 8.52 19.03 -0.97
C ALA A 94 7.40 18.07 -0.56
N LEU A 95 7.68 17.12 0.33
CA LEU A 95 6.67 16.20 0.86
C LEU A 95 5.56 16.93 1.61
N ARG A 96 5.91 17.86 2.50
CA ARG A 96 4.90 18.70 3.17
C ARG A 96 4.01 19.42 2.17
N LYS A 97 4.56 20.01 1.11
CA LYS A 97 3.77 20.69 0.05
C LYS A 97 2.91 19.76 -0.79
N LEU A 98 3.30 18.49 -0.91
CA LEU A 98 2.48 17.48 -1.54
C LEU A 98 1.29 17.09 -0.66
N LEU A 99 1.52 16.88 0.64
CA LEU A 99 0.53 16.35 1.58
C LEU A 99 -0.28 17.39 2.37
N GLU A 100 0.16 18.65 2.46
CA GLU A 100 -0.57 19.73 3.16
C GLU A 100 -1.99 20.00 2.63
N PRO A 101 -2.26 19.96 1.30
CA PRO A 101 -3.50 20.47 0.74
C PRO A 101 -4.74 19.70 1.24
N ALA A 102 -5.79 20.45 1.58
CA ALA A 102 -7.03 19.87 2.12
C ALA A 102 -7.88 19.15 1.05
N ALA A 103 -7.83 19.61 -0.20
CA ALA A 103 -8.63 19.07 -1.29
C ALA A 103 -8.44 17.55 -1.52
N PRO A 104 -7.21 17.02 -1.70
CA PRO A 104 -7.03 15.57 -1.85
C PRO A 104 -7.42 14.79 -0.58
N LYS A 105 -7.25 15.37 0.63
CA LYS A 105 -7.71 14.72 1.87
C LYS A 105 -9.23 14.61 1.95
N ALA A 106 -9.96 15.62 1.47
CA ALA A 106 -11.41 15.58 1.39
C ALA A 106 -11.88 14.49 0.40
N VAL A 107 -11.26 14.42 -0.79
CA VAL A 107 -11.53 13.36 -1.75
C VAL A 107 -11.24 11.97 -1.16
N LEU A 108 -10.12 11.81 -0.44
CA LEU A 108 -9.80 10.56 0.24
C LEU A 108 -10.89 10.16 1.24
N ALA A 109 -11.36 11.10 2.06
CA ALA A 109 -12.41 10.85 3.04
C ALA A 109 -13.72 10.41 2.38
N GLU A 110 -14.17 11.11 1.34
CA GLU A 110 -15.38 10.76 0.59
C GLU A 110 -15.25 9.38 -0.10
N VAL A 111 -14.08 9.08 -0.67
CA VAL A 111 -13.79 7.78 -1.27
C VAL A 111 -13.80 6.66 -0.23
N VAL A 112 -13.14 6.85 0.91
CA VAL A 112 -13.12 5.88 2.00
C VAL A 112 -14.52 5.61 2.50
N GLU A 113 -15.34 6.65 2.71
CA GLU A 113 -16.73 6.50 3.12
C GLU A 113 -17.55 5.69 2.11
N ALA A 114 -17.46 6.06 0.82
CA ALA A 114 -18.16 5.40 -0.27
C ALA A 114 -17.76 3.93 -0.41
N VAL A 115 -16.46 3.63 -0.34
CA VAL A 115 -15.92 2.26 -0.43
C VAL A 115 -16.38 1.43 0.76
N LEU A 116 -16.29 1.95 1.99
CA LEU A 116 -16.74 1.23 3.18
C LEU A 116 -18.24 0.90 3.13
N ALA A 117 -19.06 1.84 2.66
CA ALA A 117 -20.49 1.61 2.45
C ALA A 117 -20.76 0.49 1.42
N HIS A 118 -19.92 0.39 0.37
CA HIS A 118 -20.00 -0.68 -0.62
C HIS A 118 -19.56 -2.03 -0.06
N LEU A 119 -18.46 -2.07 0.70
CA LEU A 119 -17.91 -3.31 1.27
C LEU A 119 -18.80 -3.90 2.38
N ARG A 120 -19.60 -3.08 3.07
CA ARG A 120 -20.54 -3.50 4.13
C ARG A 120 -19.88 -4.36 5.22
N GLY A 121 -18.59 -4.12 5.50
CA GLY A 121 -17.79 -4.87 6.46
C GLY A 121 -17.45 -6.31 6.06
N GLN A 122 -17.70 -6.72 4.82
CA GLN A 122 -17.41 -8.08 4.33
C GLN A 122 -15.94 -8.28 3.96
N THR A 123 -15.29 -7.22 3.49
CA THR A 123 -13.86 -7.21 3.15
C THR A 123 -13.16 -6.13 3.95
N PRO A 124 -12.03 -6.42 4.62
CA PRO A 124 -11.26 -5.40 5.31
C PRO A 124 -10.68 -4.39 4.31
N LEU A 125 -10.72 -3.11 4.69
CA LEU A 125 -10.18 -2.01 3.88
C LEU A 125 -8.78 -1.62 4.38
N VAL A 126 -7.79 -1.67 3.50
CA VAL A 126 -6.42 -1.20 3.75
C VAL A 126 -6.10 0.01 2.87
N LEU A 127 -5.46 1.01 3.46
CA LEU A 127 -4.86 2.11 2.72
C LEU A 127 -3.40 1.74 2.37
N ALA A 128 -3.12 1.57 1.08
CA ALA A 128 -1.76 1.38 0.59
C ALA A 128 -1.13 2.72 0.24
N MET A 129 0.13 2.92 0.65
CA MET A 129 0.86 4.13 0.36
C MET A 129 2.37 3.89 0.43
N PRO A 130 3.18 4.76 -0.21
CA PRO A 130 4.60 4.78 0.04
C PRO A 130 4.91 4.86 1.54
N SER A 131 5.98 4.20 1.99
CA SER A 131 6.56 4.41 3.32
C SER A 131 6.97 5.87 3.51
N PRO A 132 7.18 6.36 4.75
CA PRO A 132 7.67 7.73 4.97
C PRO A 132 8.92 8.08 4.15
N ARG A 133 9.87 7.14 4.05
CA ARG A 133 11.08 7.32 3.24
C ARG A 133 10.75 7.34 1.75
N ALA A 134 9.94 6.40 1.27
CA ALA A 134 9.53 6.34 -0.13
C ALA A 134 8.74 7.60 -0.56
N TRP A 135 7.88 8.14 0.32
CA TRP A 135 7.19 9.41 0.12
C TRP A 135 8.16 10.57 -0.02
N LEU A 136 9.19 10.61 0.81
CA LEU A 136 10.20 11.66 0.81
C LEU A 136 10.98 11.65 -0.52
N MET A 137 11.44 10.48 -0.97
CA MET A 137 12.11 10.31 -2.26
C MET A 137 11.19 10.69 -3.42
N HIS A 138 9.95 10.20 -3.41
CA HIS A 138 8.98 10.48 -4.46
C HIS A 138 8.67 11.98 -4.58
N ALA A 139 8.41 12.66 -3.46
CA ALA A 139 8.18 14.10 -3.46
C ALA A 139 9.41 14.89 -3.91
N ASN A 140 10.61 14.44 -3.57
CA ASN A 140 11.86 15.04 -4.05
C ASN A 140 12.00 14.94 -5.58
N ARG A 141 11.70 13.77 -6.17
CA ARG A 141 11.70 13.58 -7.62
C ARG A 141 10.64 14.40 -8.34
N LEU A 142 9.42 14.46 -7.80
CA LEU A 142 8.36 15.34 -8.32
C LEU A 142 8.73 16.82 -8.25
N ALA A 143 9.68 17.16 -7.38
CA ALA A 143 10.25 18.49 -7.22
C ALA A 143 11.56 18.66 -8.02
N GLY A 144 11.89 17.76 -8.95
CA GLY A 144 13.10 17.83 -9.79
C GLY A 144 14.42 17.61 -9.04
N GLY A 145 14.38 17.11 -7.80
CA GLY A 145 15.55 16.73 -7.04
C GLY A 145 16.13 15.39 -7.51
N ALA A 146 17.43 15.20 -7.30
CA ALA A 146 18.09 13.91 -7.49
C ALA A 146 17.85 12.99 -6.29
N ASP A 147 17.89 11.67 -6.50
CA ASP A 147 17.90 10.72 -5.39
C ASP A 147 19.26 10.84 -4.67
N GLU A 148 19.22 11.40 -3.46
CA GLU A 148 20.35 11.58 -2.54
C GLU A 148 20.06 10.82 -1.23
N ASP A 149 21.10 10.56 -0.45
CA ASP A 149 20.96 9.94 0.86
C ASP A 149 20.06 10.79 1.76
N LEU A 150 19.02 10.15 2.30
CA LEU A 150 18.07 10.78 3.20
C LEU A 150 18.57 10.68 4.63
N ASP A 151 18.71 11.83 5.28
CA ASP A 151 18.95 11.94 6.72
C ASP A 151 17.78 11.34 7.53
N PRO A 152 18.03 10.49 8.54
CA PRO A 152 17.00 9.98 9.45
C PRO A 152 16.02 11.02 9.99
N ASP A 153 16.50 12.23 10.32
CA ASP A 153 15.63 13.32 10.81
C ASP A 153 14.57 13.73 9.77
N ALA A 154 14.94 13.74 8.48
CA ALA A 154 14.02 14.05 7.39
C ALA A 154 12.99 12.93 7.18
N ILE A 155 13.35 11.69 7.46
CA ILE A 155 12.44 10.53 7.42
C ILE A 155 11.47 10.59 8.60
N GLU A 156 11.91 11.00 9.78
CA GLU A 156 11.03 11.21 10.94
C GLU A 156 10.02 12.34 10.67
N ASP A 157 10.48 13.47 10.11
CA ASP A 157 9.60 14.54 9.61
C ASP A 157 8.57 14.00 8.61
N ALA A 158 9.01 13.16 7.66
CA ALA A 158 8.12 12.52 6.70
C ALA A 158 7.07 11.64 7.40
N ALA A 159 7.47 10.87 8.41
CA ALA A 159 6.56 10.04 9.19
C ALA A 159 5.52 10.89 9.95
N MET A 160 5.88 12.10 10.40
CA MET A 160 4.92 13.04 10.98
C MET A 160 3.89 13.54 9.95
N TYR A 161 4.31 13.89 8.73
CA TYR A 161 3.39 14.32 7.68
C TYR A 161 2.46 13.18 7.22
N VAL A 162 2.97 11.96 7.09
CA VAL A 162 2.16 10.77 6.79
C VAL A 162 1.19 10.47 7.94
N ALA A 163 1.64 10.62 9.20
CA ALA A 163 0.78 10.48 10.38
C ALA A 163 -0.39 11.49 10.35
N ASP A 164 -0.14 12.76 9.99
CA ASP A 164 -1.20 13.77 9.81
C ASP A 164 -2.16 13.44 8.68
N LEU A 165 -1.67 12.87 7.57
CA LEU A 165 -2.52 12.40 6.49
C LEU A 165 -3.47 11.29 6.96
N ILE A 166 -2.96 10.25 7.62
CA ILE A 166 -3.83 9.14 8.05
C ILE A 166 -4.81 9.56 9.16
N ARG A 167 -4.45 10.54 10.00
CA ARG A 167 -5.37 11.14 10.99
C ARG A 167 -6.61 11.74 10.33
N SER A 168 -6.50 12.28 9.10
CA SER A 168 -7.64 12.91 8.42
C SER A 168 -8.76 11.93 8.06
N VAL A 169 -8.48 10.63 8.09
CA VAL A 169 -9.45 9.55 7.82
C VAL A 169 -9.62 8.61 9.02
N SER A 170 -9.15 9.01 10.20
CA SER A 170 -9.17 8.19 11.42
C SER A 170 -10.57 7.88 11.97
N THR A 171 -11.58 8.65 11.57
CA THR A 171 -12.98 8.42 11.97
C THR A 171 -13.61 7.23 11.25
N PHE A 172 -12.98 6.74 10.18
CA PHE A 172 -13.48 5.61 9.40
C PHE A 172 -12.94 4.28 9.93
N PRO A 173 -13.72 3.19 9.84
CA PRO A 173 -13.29 1.84 10.23
C PRO A 173 -12.33 1.20 9.20
N ILE A 174 -11.19 1.86 8.96
CA ILE A 174 -10.09 1.29 8.18
C ILE A 174 -9.47 0.14 8.97
N SER A 175 -9.10 -0.93 8.27
CA SER A 175 -8.58 -2.15 8.87
C SER A 175 -7.06 -2.12 9.04
N GLY A 176 -6.35 -1.46 8.13
CA GLY A 176 -4.89 -1.39 8.18
C GLY A 176 -4.27 -0.38 7.22
N LEU A 177 -2.95 -0.26 7.34
CA LEU A 177 -2.05 0.44 6.43
C LEU A 177 -1.11 -0.57 5.80
N LEU A 178 -0.88 -0.41 4.49
CA LEU A 178 0.24 -1.02 3.79
C LEU A 178 1.22 0.10 3.46
N LEU A 179 2.39 0.09 4.10
CA LEU A 179 3.51 0.94 3.77
C LEU A 179 4.40 0.22 2.77
N GLU A 180 4.84 0.91 1.73
CA GLU A 180 5.63 0.30 0.66
C GLU A 180 6.95 1.04 0.48
N GLU A 181 8.05 0.32 0.62
CA GLU A 181 9.36 0.84 0.25
C GLU A 181 9.51 0.96 -1.27
N GLN A 182 10.46 1.79 -1.70
CA GLN A 182 10.82 1.93 -3.11
C GLN A 182 11.51 0.66 -3.62
N THR A 183 11.06 0.14 -4.76
CA THR A 183 11.54 -1.12 -5.38
C THR A 183 13.03 -1.17 -5.70
N ASP A 184 13.68 -0.02 -5.88
CA ASP A 184 15.07 0.05 -6.35
C ASP A 184 16.09 0.20 -5.21
N ASP A 185 15.61 0.35 -3.98
CA ASP A 185 16.46 0.56 -2.83
C ASP A 185 16.74 -0.74 -2.07
N ARG A 186 18.00 -1.17 -2.09
CA ARG A 186 18.39 -2.50 -1.62
C ARG A 186 19.14 -2.49 -0.29
N ASP A 187 19.59 -1.33 0.17
CA ASP A 187 20.37 -1.20 1.41
C ASP A 187 19.51 -0.60 2.54
N LEU A 188 18.60 -1.43 3.04
CA LEU A 188 17.81 -1.08 4.22
C LEU A 188 18.60 -1.51 5.47
N GLY A 189 19.29 -0.56 6.10
CA GLY A 189 20.03 -0.79 7.34
C GLY A 189 19.14 -1.28 8.48
N THR A 190 19.72 -1.81 9.56
CA THR A 190 18.99 -2.56 10.62
C THR A 190 17.99 -1.76 11.46
N ALA A 191 18.01 -0.43 11.39
CA ALA A 191 17.10 0.45 12.12
C ALA A 191 16.20 1.31 11.21
N PHE A 192 16.05 0.94 9.93
CA PHE A 192 15.38 1.80 8.94
C PHE A 192 13.89 2.08 9.24
N VAL A 193 13.23 1.24 10.04
CA VAL A 193 11.83 1.43 10.47
C VAL A 193 11.71 2.34 11.70
N GLU A 194 12.79 2.56 12.46
CA GLU A 194 12.74 3.40 13.67
C GLU A 194 12.21 4.83 13.39
N PRO A 195 12.60 5.52 12.32
CA PRO A 195 12.01 6.81 11.94
C PRO A 195 10.50 6.75 11.63
N TYR A 196 9.90 5.57 11.42
CA TYR A 196 8.47 5.42 11.08
C TYR A 196 7.55 5.39 12.31
N ARG A 197 8.11 5.51 13.52
CA ARG A 197 7.34 5.41 14.78
C ARG A 197 6.11 6.31 14.83
N SER A 198 6.18 7.53 14.30
CA SER A 198 5.04 8.46 14.29
C SER A 198 3.82 7.90 13.54
N VAL A 199 4.02 7.33 12.34
CA VAL A 199 2.91 6.74 11.57
C VAL A 199 2.43 5.43 12.18
N ILE A 200 3.34 4.59 12.68
CA ILE A 200 3.01 3.31 13.33
C ILE A 200 2.18 3.54 14.60
N ASN A 201 2.59 4.49 15.45
CA ASN A 201 1.88 4.81 16.69
C ASN A 201 0.47 5.33 16.43
N VAL A 202 0.28 6.16 15.40
CA VAL A 202 -1.03 6.68 15.02
C VAL A 202 -1.94 5.58 14.48
N ALA A 203 -1.43 4.72 13.59
CA ALA A 203 -2.19 3.56 13.11
C ALA A 203 -2.65 2.67 14.27
N ARG A 204 -1.74 2.34 15.19
CA ARG A 204 -2.04 1.53 16.38
C ARG A 204 -3.02 2.20 17.33
N HIS A 205 -2.95 3.53 17.50
CA HIS A 205 -3.91 4.28 18.29
C HIS A 205 -5.35 4.11 17.75
N TYR A 206 -5.50 4.08 16.42
CA TYR A 206 -6.78 3.81 15.75
C TYR A 206 -7.05 2.31 15.53
N ARG A 207 -6.20 1.43 16.09
CA ARG A 207 -6.28 -0.04 15.97
C ARG A 207 -6.17 -0.57 14.54
N TRP A 208 -5.51 0.19 13.67
CA TRP A 208 -5.19 -0.24 12.32
C TRP A 208 -3.92 -1.08 12.37
N SER A 209 -3.94 -2.23 11.69
CA SER A 209 -2.73 -3.02 11.51
C SER A 209 -1.77 -2.33 10.55
N VAL A 210 -0.48 -2.52 10.72
CA VAL A 210 0.54 -1.97 9.82
C VAL A 210 1.33 -3.11 9.18
N ALA A 211 1.26 -3.20 7.86
CA ALA A 211 2.10 -4.07 7.06
C ALA A 211 3.16 -3.22 6.34
N LEU A 212 4.37 -3.76 6.20
CA LEU A 212 5.44 -3.17 5.38
C LEU A 212 5.76 -4.11 4.23
N ARG A 213 5.75 -3.59 2.99
CA ARG A 213 6.26 -4.29 1.82
C ARG A 213 7.68 -3.86 1.53
N LEU A 214 8.59 -4.83 1.48
CA LEU A 214 10.00 -4.62 1.20
C LEU A 214 10.27 -4.65 -0.32
N PRO A 215 11.36 -4.02 -0.76
CA PRO A 215 11.85 -4.14 -2.13
C PRO A 215 12.31 -5.57 -2.42
N ALA A 216 12.30 -5.95 -3.70
CA ALA A 216 12.79 -7.26 -4.14
C ALA A 216 14.27 -7.44 -3.76
N PHE A 217 14.66 -8.67 -3.43
CA PHE A 217 16.02 -9.03 -3.02
C PHE A 217 16.55 -8.33 -1.75
N THR A 218 15.69 -7.67 -0.97
CA THR A 218 16.09 -7.05 0.30
C THR A 218 15.98 -8.06 1.44
N GLN A 219 17.02 -8.13 2.28
CA GLN A 219 17.03 -8.91 3.51
C GLN A 219 17.07 -7.96 4.70
N VAL A 220 16.21 -8.20 5.69
CA VAL A 220 16.13 -7.37 6.89
C VAL A 220 16.03 -8.25 8.12
N PRO A 221 16.72 -7.90 9.22
CA PRO A 221 16.67 -8.70 10.43
C PRO A 221 15.33 -8.49 11.16
N ALA A 222 14.94 -9.48 11.96
CA ALA A 222 13.65 -9.49 12.64
C ALA A 222 13.41 -8.25 13.54
N GLU A 223 14.45 -7.78 14.23
CA GLU A 223 14.43 -6.61 15.10
C GLU A 223 14.13 -5.30 14.37
N ALA A 224 14.46 -5.21 13.07
CA ALA A 224 14.17 -4.03 12.26
C ALA A 224 12.65 -3.85 12.03
N MET A 225 11.86 -4.91 12.21
CA MET A 225 10.40 -4.89 11.95
C MET A 225 9.57 -4.59 13.21
N ALA A 226 10.22 -4.13 14.29
CA ALA A 226 9.55 -3.88 15.56
C ALA A 226 8.37 -2.90 15.40
N GLY A 227 7.20 -3.29 15.93
CA GLY A 227 5.98 -2.46 15.91
C GLY A 227 5.05 -2.70 14.73
N LEU A 228 5.48 -3.44 13.70
CA LEU A 228 4.65 -3.87 12.57
C LEU A 228 3.81 -5.10 12.94
N ASP A 229 2.75 -5.34 12.15
CA ASP A 229 1.86 -6.50 12.27
C ASP A 229 2.07 -7.55 11.16
N ALA A 230 2.69 -7.17 10.05
CA ALA A 230 3.06 -8.06 8.96
C ALA A 230 4.21 -7.51 8.12
N VAL A 231 4.91 -8.41 7.43
CA VAL A 231 5.92 -8.08 6.42
C VAL A 231 5.54 -8.76 5.12
N ILE A 232 5.64 -8.04 4.01
CA ILE A 232 5.46 -8.58 2.65
C ILE A 232 6.79 -8.49 1.93
N ALA A 233 7.31 -9.63 1.47
CA ALA A 233 8.58 -9.69 0.76
C ALA A 233 8.72 -11.01 -0.02
N GLU A 234 9.80 -11.13 -0.80
CA GLU A 234 10.18 -12.40 -1.41
C GLU A 234 10.53 -13.45 -0.35
N ALA A 235 10.32 -14.72 -0.67
CA ALA A 235 10.61 -15.81 0.26
C ALA A 235 12.09 -15.79 0.68
N GLY A 236 12.34 -15.83 1.99
CA GLY A 236 13.69 -15.77 2.57
C GLY A 236 14.24 -14.36 2.84
N SER A 237 13.47 -13.31 2.56
CA SER A 237 13.82 -11.91 2.89
C SER A 237 13.67 -11.56 4.38
N TYR A 238 12.87 -12.32 5.12
CA TYR A 238 12.55 -12.09 6.52
C TYR A 238 12.49 -13.42 7.28
N ASP A 239 13.14 -13.49 8.44
CA ASP A 239 13.26 -14.69 9.27
C ASP A 239 12.60 -14.55 10.66
N GLY A 240 11.87 -13.44 10.89
CA GLY A 240 11.16 -13.21 12.14
C GLY A 240 9.79 -13.90 12.22
N SER A 241 9.05 -13.61 13.29
CA SER A 241 7.79 -14.30 13.64
C SER A 241 6.51 -13.55 13.25
N LEU A 242 6.62 -12.37 12.64
CA LEU A 242 5.45 -11.65 12.15
C LEU A 242 4.76 -12.44 11.02
N PRO A 243 3.42 -12.34 10.88
CA PRO A 243 2.72 -12.76 9.67
C PRO A 243 3.44 -12.31 8.41
N PHE A 244 3.69 -13.26 7.52
CA PHE A 244 4.51 -13.03 6.34
C PHE A 244 3.70 -13.17 5.05
N GLY A 245 3.67 -12.12 4.25
CA GLY A 245 3.13 -12.14 2.89
C GLY A 245 4.23 -12.48 1.89
N SER A 246 4.18 -13.67 1.31
CA SER A 246 5.09 -14.03 0.23
C SER A 246 4.70 -13.25 -1.03
N ASP A 247 5.54 -12.29 -1.43
CA ASP A 247 5.37 -11.56 -2.68
C ASP A 247 5.71 -12.51 -3.85
N ILE A 248 4.65 -12.90 -4.57
CA ILE A 248 4.72 -13.82 -5.71
C ILE A 248 4.39 -13.10 -7.01
N SER A 249 4.45 -11.76 -7.04
CA SER A 249 4.04 -10.94 -8.20
C SER A 249 4.78 -11.32 -9.48
N ALA A 250 6.09 -11.55 -9.39
CA ALA A 250 6.90 -11.97 -10.54
C ALA A 250 6.53 -13.37 -11.04
N ALA A 251 6.35 -14.34 -10.14
CA ALA A 251 5.93 -15.70 -10.47
C ALA A 251 4.51 -15.71 -11.08
N PHE A 252 3.61 -14.90 -10.53
CA PHE A 252 2.25 -14.71 -11.03
C PHE A 252 2.26 -14.15 -12.46
N ALA A 253 3.03 -13.09 -12.71
CA ALA A 253 3.14 -12.47 -14.04
C ALA A 253 3.76 -13.41 -15.08
N ALA A 254 4.72 -14.25 -14.66
CA ALA A 254 5.35 -15.26 -15.50
C ALA A 254 4.50 -16.52 -15.72
N GLY A 255 3.32 -16.62 -15.11
CA GLY A 255 2.46 -17.80 -15.22
C GLY A 255 3.06 -19.06 -14.59
N GLN A 256 3.97 -18.89 -13.63
CA GLN A 256 4.69 -20.01 -13.00
C GLN A 256 3.78 -20.81 -12.07
N THR A 257 4.19 -22.04 -11.77
CA THR A 257 3.55 -22.84 -10.72
C THR A 257 3.89 -22.25 -9.36
N ILE A 258 2.87 -21.91 -8.58
CA ILE A 258 3.01 -21.28 -7.28
C ILE A 258 2.71 -22.34 -6.22
N ALA A 259 3.59 -22.49 -5.24
CA ALA A 259 3.39 -23.42 -4.15
C ALA A 259 2.36 -22.89 -3.14
N PRO A 260 1.65 -23.77 -2.41
CA PRO A 260 0.85 -23.35 -1.25
C PRO A 260 1.71 -22.57 -0.25
N PRO A 261 1.18 -21.50 0.37
CA PRO A 261 1.91 -20.76 1.39
C PRO A 261 2.14 -21.66 2.62
N PRO A 262 3.33 -21.62 3.25
CA PRO A 262 3.57 -22.23 4.55
C PRO A 262 2.61 -21.71 5.64
N THR A 263 2.48 -22.46 6.74
CA THR A 263 1.71 -22.02 7.91
C THR A 263 2.21 -20.66 8.42
N GLY A 264 1.29 -19.73 8.70
CA GLY A 264 1.64 -18.37 9.13
C GLY A 264 1.98 -17.42 7.96
N GLN A 265 1.82 -17.86 6.72
CA GLN A 265 2.03 -17.04 5.53
C GLN A 265 0.75 -16.86 4.71
N PHE A 266 0.68 -15.75 3.99
CA PHE A 266 -0.30 -15.51 2.93
C PHE A 266 0.43 -15.17 1.63
N GLN A 267 -0.29 -15.20 0.51
CA GLN A 267 0.26 -14.81 -0.78
C GLN A 267 -0.07 -13.35 -1.07
N PHE A 268 0.91 -12.59 -1.54
CA PHE A 268 0.73 -11.23 -2.01
C PHE A 268 0.99 -11.16 -3.52
N VAL A 269 0.10 -10.49 -4.26
CA VAL A 269 0.23 -10.31 -5.70
C VAL A 269 -0.05 -8.86 -6.05
N GLU A 270 0.93 -8.19 -6.64
CA GLU A 270 0.73 -6.99 -7.45
C GLU A 270 0.54 -7.40 -8.91
N ILE A 271 -0.65 -7.14 -9.45
CA ILE A 271 -1.00 -7.54 -10.82
C ILE A 271 -0.43 -6.51 -11.79
N ALA A 272 0.50 -6.96 -12.63
CA ALA A 272 1.09 -6.11 -13.66
C ALA A 272 0.02 -5.65 -14.67
N PRO A 273 0.03 -4.38 -15.11
CA PRO A 273 -1.05 -3.81 -15.91
C PRO A 273 -1.20 -4.46 -17.29
N GLY A 274 -0.12 -4.98 -17.88
CA GLY A 274 -0.14 -5.60 -19.20
C GLY A 274 -0.69 -7.03 -19.27
N LEU A 275 -1.10 -7.64 -18.16
CA LEU A 275 -1.57 -9.02 -18.15
C LEU A 275 -2.96 -9.18 -18.79
N ARG A 276 -3.21 -10.34 -19.41
CA ARG A 276 -4.51 -10.65 -20.03
C ARG A 276 -5.55 -11.02 -18.96
N PRO A 277 -6.80 -10.54 -19.03
CA PRO A 277 -7.83 -10.85 -18.04
C PRO A 277 -8.06 -12.34 -17.80
N GLU A 278 -8.11 -13.15 -18.85
CA GLU A 278 -8.35 -14.59 -18.73
C GLU A 278 -7.22 -15.27 -17.95
N ALA A 279 -5.96 -14.88 -18.22
CA ALA A 279 -4.79 -15.42 -17.54
C ALA A 279 -4.77 -15.02 -16.05
N VAL A 280 -5.12 -13.76 -15.75
CA VAL A 280 -5.23 -13.27 -14.36
C VAL A 280 -6.29 -14.05 -13.60
N LEU A 281 -7.50 -14.17 -14.17
CA LEU A 281 -8.60 -14.88 -13.51
C LEU A 281 -8.31 -16.37 -13.32
N GLU A 282 -7.70 -17.02 -14.32
CA GLU A 282 -7.29 -18.43 -14.21
C GLU A 282 -6.26 -18.62 -13.08
N MET A 283 -5.25 -17.74 -13.00
CA MET A 283 -4.25 -17.82 -11.94
C MET A 283 -4.85 -17.56 -10.56
N LEU A 284 -5.78 -16.61 -10.42
CA LEU A 284 -6.48 -16.36 -9.16
C LEU A 284 -7.33 -17.56 -8.72
N VAL A 285 -7.96 -18.27 -9.64
CA VAL A 285 -8.68 -19.52 -9.34
C VAL A 285 -7.71 -20.57 -8.78
N ARG A 286 -6.54 -20.74 -9.40
CA ARG A 286 -5.49 -21.66 -8.94
C ARG A 286 -4.99 -21.28 -7.54
N LEU A 287 -4.65 -20.01 -7.32
CA LEU A 287 -4.18 -19.53 -6.02
C LEU A 287 -5.18 -19.81 -4.89
N ARG A 288 -6.45 -19.49 -5.12
CA ARG A 288 -7.52 -19.74 -4.14
C ARG A 288 -7.73 -21.21 -3.83
N ALA A 289 -7.48 -22.10 -4.78
CA ALA A 289 -7.56 -23.54 -4.58
C ALA A 289 -6.38 -24.07 -3.76
N LEU A 290 -5.20 -23.45 -3.84
CA LEU A 290 -4.03 -23.84 -3.04
C LEU A 290 -4.17 -23.45 -1.57
N SER A 291 -5.00 -22.44 -1.29
CA SER A 291 -5.22 -21.96 0.07
C SER A 291 -6.51 -22.52 0.71
N ALA A 292 -7.27 -23.36 0.01
CA ALA A 292 -8.52 -23.98 0.47
C ALA A 292 -8.25 -25.26 1.26
#